data_AF-A0A3M7DG46-F1
#
_entry.id   AF-A0A3M7DG46-F1
#
_cell.length_a   1.000
_cell.length_b   1.000
_cell.length_c   1.000
_cell.angle_alpha   90.00
_cell.angle_beta   90.00
_cell.angle_gamma   90.00
#
_symmetry.space_group_name_H-M   'P 1'
#
loop_
_entity.id
_entity.type
_entity.pdbx_description
1 polymer ?
#
loop_
_entity_poly.entity_id
_entity_poly.type
_entity_poly.pdbx_seq_one_letter_code
_entity_poly.pdbx_strand_id
1 'polypeptide(L)'
;MDSAGYLKRHGWRGDGHSLDKTDRGIKKPLLVSKKVDVLGVGLNKHAAVSDQWWLRAFDQGLKDFGTGKESTLANVQKHGVNRGGLYGRFVKGEGMKGTIGTEEPKTVDDMGSNGDVAALPKTPTGKIEGVQAAGNGSEKKRKREGKADEQSAKRKRSSADDGDGKKGDKYERKKAKREAKAAGKESSSETKEERRVRKEKRRAEKENITAAKDARQDGKAERKRLRKAERSSHAGHAQAPGSAADELANGADEVKLEPTKSTSKVDAGQKYPSKAQKKAKKMDRLAAEHGGPLSEQDKLDLYNASKRGLSLEQYRSKVVVGAIKAPVAEEKKKELPCKKLEEYKKRAQEKGVSLEDYMQRRDEKNTAKQLQNDKSLPFVIDTPNGTPGTLTLRTSEPDSSRRACQAIEREMAFVLLDEAGEKTLSWKPGDVVPADERLWAGVVTKELPKSVRRARKEWMSARGVERKKGSKKSG
;
A
#
# COMPACT_ATOMS: atom_id res chain seq x y z
N MET A 1 9.23 54.19 -4.17
CA MET A 1 10.19 53.09 -3.90
C MET A 1 11.18 53.02 -5.05
N ASP A 2 12.47 52.80 -4.78
CA ASP A 2 13.46 52.51 -5.82
C ASP A 2 13.40 51.02 -6.20
N SER A 3 12.81 50.73 -7.37
CA SER A 3 12.71 49.38 -7.94
C SER A 3 14.06 48.87 -8.46
N ALA A 4 14.90 49.74 -9.01
CA ALA A 4 16.22 49.38 -9.54
C ALA A 4 17.17 48.96 -8.41
N GLY A 5 17.21 49.71 -7.31
CA GLY A 5 17.97 49.36 -6.10
C GLY A 5 17.49 48.06 -5.47
N TYR A 6 16.18 47.80 -5.46
CA TYR A 6 15.62 46.52 -4.97
C TYR A 6 16.05 45.33 -5.84
N LEU A 7 15.94 45.44 -7.16
CA LEU A 7 16.33 44.38 -8.10
C LEU A 7 17.84 44.09 -8.05
N LYS A 8 18.68 45.13 -7.95
CA LYS A 8 20.14 44.99 -7.81
C LYS A 8 20.52 44.27 -6.50
N ARG A 9 19.82 44.54 -5.38
CA ARG A 9 19.96 43.77 -4.12
C ARG A 9 19.58 42.31 -4.26
N HIS A 10 18.54 42.00 -5.04
CA HIS A 10 18.15 40.62 -5.39
C HIS A 10 18.97 39.99 -6.53
N GLY A 11 20.08 40.62 -6.93
CA GLY A 11 21.08 40.04 -7.82
C GLY A 11 20.76 40.15 -9.32
N TRP A 12 19.80 40.97 -9.73
CA TRP A 12 19.63 41.33 -11.15
C TRP A 12 20.78 42.22 -11.64
N ARG A 13 21.21 42.03 -12.90
CA ARG A 13 22.04 42.98 -13.64
C ARG A 13 21.13 43.90 -14.46
N GLY A 14 21.14 45.20 -14.16
CA GLY A 14 20.28 46.20 -14.80
C GLY A 14 18.90 46.34 -14.16
N ASP A 15 18.04 47.15 -14.78
CA ASP A 15 16.87 47.76 -14.13
C ASP A 15 15.53 47.03 -14.41
N GLY A 16 15.57 45.72 -14.66
CA GLY A 16 14.40 44.83 -14.53
C GLY A 16 13.73 44.33 -15.82
N HIS A 17 14.11 44.80 -17.00
CA HIS A 17 13.60 44.24 -18.26
C HIS A 17 14.55 43.18 -18.84
N SER A 18 14.14 41.91 -18.77
CA SER A 18 14.84 40.76 -19.33
C SER A 18 14.29 40.36 -20.70
N LEU A 19 15.18 39.91 -21.60
CA LEU A 19 14.99 38.82 -22.60
C LEU A 19 16.18 38.70 -23.59
N ASP A 20 17.18 39.57 -23.48
CA ASP A 20 18.32 39.64 -24.40
C ASP A 20 19.42 38.60 -24.11
N LYS A 21 20.23 38.27 -25.13
CA LYS A 21 21.36 37.34 -25.08
C LYS A 21 22.63 37.94 -24.44
N THR A 22 22.64 39.24 -24.16
CA THR A 22 23.85 40.00 -23.76
C THR A 22 23.96 40.22 -22.24
N ASP A 23 23.87 39.15 -21.44
CA ASP A 23 24.17 39.11 -20.00
C ASP A 23 23.45 40.08 -19.03
N ARG A 24 22.38 40.77 -19.48
CA ARG A 24 21.54 41.66 -18.65
C ARG A 24 20.48 40.88 -17.84
N GLY A 25 20.92 39.82 -17.16
CA GLY A 25 20.06 38.90 -16.40
C GLY A 25 20.44 38.76 -14.92
N ILE A 26 19.90 37.76 -14.23
CA ILE A 26 20.22 37.49 -12.81
C ILE A 26 21.67 36.99 -12.70
N LYS A 27 22.51 37.70 -11.93
CA LYS A 27 23.96 37.46 -11.74
C LYS A 27 24.31 36.04 -11.28
N LYS A 28 23.36 35.34 -10.66
CA LYS A 28 23.38 33.89 -10.47
C LYS A 28 22.09 33.35 -11.09
N PRO A 29 22.11 32.50 -12.12
CA PRO A 29 20.90 31.81 -12.54
C PRO A 29 20.37 31.03 -11.34
N LEU A 30 19.06 31.13 -11.07
CA LEU A 30 18.47 30.46 -9.92
C LEU A 30 18.62 28.95 -10.11
N LEU A 31 19.50 28.32 -9.32
CA LEU A 31 19.51 26.88 -9.11
C LEU A 31 18.26 26.49 -8.30
N VAL A 32 17.11 26.61 -8.95
CA VAL A 32 15.92 25.84 -8.60
C VAL A 32 16.31 24.39 -8.79
N SER A 33 16.75 23.75 -7.71
CA SER A 33 17.06 22.33 -7.73
C SER A 33 15.79 21.62 -8.20
N LYS A 34 15.86 21.01 -9.39
CA LYS A 34 14.77 20.21 -9.94
C LYS A 34 14.59 19.03 -9.01
N LYS A 35 13.73 19.20 -8.00
CA LYS A 35 13.52 18.21 -6.96
C LYS A 35 12.78 17.04 -7.61
N VAL A 36 13.54 16.04 -8.06
CA VAL A 36 13.01 14.78 -8.64
C VAL A 36 12.46 13.90 -7.50
N ASP A 37 11.61 14.49 -6.67
CA ASP A 37 10.78 13.79 -5.71
C ASP A 37 9.81 12.92 -6.51
N VAL A 38 10.10 11.62 -6.57
CA VAL A 38 9.16 10.57 -7.02
C VAL A 38 7.91 10.52 -6.10
N LEU A 39 7.90 11.31 -5.03
CA LEU A 39 6.79 11.59 -4.12
C LEU A 39 5.87 12.74 -4.59
N GLY A 40 6.22 13.45 -5.67
CA GLY A 40 5.38 14.47 -6.28
C GLY A 40 4.09 13.90 -6.88
N VAL A 41 2.98 14.64 -6.75
CA VAL A 41 1.60 14.15 -6.97
C VAL A 41 1.30 13.68 -8.40
N GLY A 42 2.18 13.99 -9.37
CA GLY A 42 2.08 13.54 -10.76
C GLY A 42 2.55 12.11 -11.05
N LEU A 43 3.45 11.52 -10.24
CA LEU A 43 4.09 10.22 -10.54
C LEU A 43 3.24 8.98 -10.18
N ASN A 44 1.93 9.09 -10.39
CA ASN A 44 1.06 7.93 -10.42
C ASN A 44 1.41 7.03 -11.62
N LYS A 45 2.15 5.93 -11.36
CA LYS A 45 2.34 4.80 -12.32
C LYS A 45 1.03 4.10 -12.73
N HIS A 46 -0.11 4.64 -12.32
CA HIS A 46 -1.46 4.23 -12.67
C HIS A 46 -2.26 5.33 -13.37
N ALA A 47 -1.74 6.56 -13.56
CA ALA A 47 -2.40 7.61 -14.34
C ALA A 47 -2.47 7.21 -15.83
N ALA A 48 -1.34 6.84 -16.42
CA ALA A 48 -1.32 6.25 -17.77
C ALA A 48 -2.21 5.00 -17.93
N VAL A 49 -2.56 4.31 -16.83
CA VAL A 49 -3.46 3.14 -16.83
C VAL A 49 -4.92 3.53 -16.56
N SER A 50 -5.20 4.60 -15.82
CA SER A 50 -6.55 5.17 -15.68
C SER A 50 -6.98 5.88 -16.93
N ASP A 51 -6.06 6.55 -17.61
CA ASP A 51 -6.37 7.50 -18.68
C ASP A 51 -6.49 6.77 -20.03
N GLN A 52 -5.88 5.59 -20.18
CA GLN A 52 -6.11 4.64 -21.28
C GLN A 52 -7.43 3.86 -21.18
N TRP A 53 -8.33 4.20 -20.24
CA TRP A 53 -9.61 3.49 -20.11
C TRP A 53 -10.52 3.65 -21.34
N TRP A 54 -10.52 4.84 -21.97
CA TRP A 54 -11.33 5.13 -23.15
C TRP A 54 -10.78 4.41 -24.39
N LEU A 55 -9.46 4.38 -24.58
CA LEU A 55 -8.79 3.59 -25.62
C LEU A 55 -9.18 2.11 -25.51
N ARG A 56 -9.13 1.54 -24.29
CA ARG A 56 -9.55 0.15 -24.07
C ARG A 56 -11.05 -0.08 -24.30
N ALA A 57 -11.91 0.89 -23.99
CA ALA A 57 -13.34 0.80 -24.27
C ALA A 57 -13.65 0.90 -25.77
N PHE A 58 -12.86 1.70 -26.51
CA PHE A 58 -12.94 1.86 -27.96
C PHE A 58 -12.41 0.62 -28.71
N ASP A 59 -11.22 0.12 -28.36
CA ASP A 59 -10.66 -1.14 -28.86
C ASP A 59 -11.61 -2.33 -28.64
N GLN A 60 -12.31 -2.34 -27.50
CA GLN A 60 -13.29 -3.36 -27.19
C GLN A 60 -14.59 -3.15 -27.97
N GLY A 61 -15.04 -1.90 -28.14
CA GLY A 61 -16.16 -1.56 -29.02
C GLY A 61 -15.93 -1.99 -30.48
N LEU A 62 -14.71 -1.83 -31.01
CA LEU A 62 -14.32 -2.31 -32.33
C LEU A 62 -14.30 -3.86 -32.44
N LYS A 63 -13.96 -4.56 -31.36
CA LYS A 63 -13.93 -6.04 -31.31
C LYS A 63 -15.30 -6.67 -31.08
N ASP A 64 -16.19 -5.96 -30.40
CA ASP A 64 -17.58 -6.37 -30.20
C ASP A 64 -18.46 -6.03 -31.43
N PHE A 65 -18.03 -5.07 -32.28
CA PHE A 65 -18.69 -4.69 -33.54
C PHE A 65 -18.89 -5.91 -34.46
N GLY A 66 -20.09 -6.04 -35.02
CA GLY A 66 -20.49 -7.21 -35.82
C GLY A 66 -20.79 -8.49 -35.02
N THR A 67 -20.45 -8.58 -33.73
CA THR A 67 -20.68 -9.81 -32.92
C THR A 67 -22.02 -9.87 -32.19
N GLY A 68 -22.94 -8.93 -32.46
CA GLY A 68 -24.28 -8.85 -31.85
C GLY A 68 -24.31 -8.46 -30.36
N LYS A 69 -23.16 -8.22 -29.73
CA LYS A 69 -23.05 -7.88 -28.31
C LYS A 69 -23.21 -6.38 -28.07
N GLU A 70 -23.94 -6.00 -27.03
CA GLU A 70 -24.03 -4.59 -26.62
C GLU A 70 -22.64 -4.06 -26.23
N SER A 71 -22.11 -3.12 -27.03
CA SER A 71 -20.80 -2.52 -26.75
C SER A 71 -20.78 -1.82 -25.40
N THR A 72 -19.60 -1.74 -24.78
CA THR A 72 -19.45 -1.07 -23.47
C THR A 72 -19.88 0.41 -23.51
N LEU A 73 -19.74 1.07 -24.67
CA LEU A 73 -20.23 2.43 -24.93
C LEU A 73 -21.77 2.49 -24.99
N ALA A 74 -22.41 1.57 -25.71
CA ALA A 74 -23.87 1.46 -25.74
C ALA A 74 -24.46 1.21 -24.33
N ASN A 75 -23.76 0.42 -23.50
CA ASN A 75 -24.17 0.19 -22.11
C ASN A 75 -24.04 1.46 -21.24
N VAL A 76 -23.00 2.28 -21.45
CA VAL A 76 -22.87 3.61 -20.80
C VAL A 76 -23.94 4.58 -21.29
N GLN A 77 -24.31 4.54 -22.57
CA GLN A 77 -25.39 5.35 -23.15
C GLN A 77 -26.77 4.95 -22.59
N LYS A 78 -27.09 3.64 -22.54
CA LYS A 78 -28.38 3.10 -22.06
C LYS A 78 -28.58 3.18 -20.54
N HIS A 79 -27.52 3.36 -19.74
CA HIS A 79 -27.62 3.42 -18.27
C HIS A 79 -27.13 4.72 -17.64
N GLY A 80 -26.49 5.60 -18.42
CA GLY A 80 -25.93 6.87 -17.98
C GLY A 80 -24.72 6.73 -17.04
N VAL A 81 -24.02 7.84 -16.84
CA VAL A 81 -22.83 7.92 -15.94
C VAL A 81 -23.24 7.98 -14.45
N ASN A 82 -24.54 7.83 -14.15
CA ASN A 82 -25.17 7.96 -12.82
C ASN A 82 -24.75 6.87 -11.81
N ARG A 83 -23.78 6.01 -12.14
CA ARG A 83 -23.13 5.05 -11.21
C ARG A 83 -21.85 5.59 -10.54
N GLY A 84 -21.63 6.90 -10.55
CA GLY A 84 -20.66 7.58 -9.67
C GLY A 84 -19.22 7.59 -10.18
N GLY A 85 -19.03 7.86 -11.48
CA GLY A 85 -17.72 8.19 -12.06
C GLY A 85 -17.47 9.70 -12.14
N LEU A 86 -16.22 10.11 -12.39
CA LEU A 86 -15.81 11.52 -12.49
C LEU A 86 -16.65 12.32 -13.50
N TYR A 87 -17.06 11.67 -14.59
CA TYR A 87 -17.83 12.25 -15.68
C TYR A 87 -19.33 12.39 -15.39
N GLY A 88 -19.84 11.94 -14.24
CA GLY A 88 -21.25 12.06 -13.85
C GLY A 88 -21.74 13.48 -13.53
N ARG A 89 -20.93 14.49 -13.87
CA ARG A 89 -21.25 15.93 -13.75
C ARG A 89 -21.40 16.62 -15.11
N PHE A 90 -21.02 15.96 -16.21
CA PHE A 90 -21.26 16.49 -17.55
C PHE A 90 -22.70 16.19 -17.94
N VAL A 91 -23.59 17.16 -17.70
CA VAL A 91 -24.89 17.19 -18.36
C VAL A 91 -24.63 17.27 -19.86
N LYS A 92 -25.28 16.41 -20.66
CA LYS A 92 -25.29 16.59 -22.11
C LYS A 92 -26.09 17.87 -22.38
N GLY A 93 -25.38 18.95 -22.74
CA GLY A 93 -26.02 20.20 -23.15
C GLY A 93 -27.00 19.96 -24.30
N GLU A 94 -27.98 20.85 -24.43
CA GLU A 94 -28.91 20.83 -25.55
C GLU A 94 -28.13 20.87 -26.87
N GLY A 95 -28.43 19.93 -27.75
CA GLY A 95 -27.66 19.74 -28.97
C GLY A 95 -28.03 20.80 -29.98
N MET A 96 -27.23 21.87 -30.10
CA MET A 96 -27.36 22.83 -31.20
C MET A 96 -27.43 22.07 -32.53
N LYS A 97 -28.55 22.25 -33.25
CA LYS A 97 -28.76 21.66 -34.58
C LYS A 97 -27.74 22.26 -35.53
N GLY A 98 -26.70 21.50 -35.87
CA GLY A 98 -25.64 21.94 -36.76
C GLY A 98 -26.20 22.33 -38.13
N THR A 99 -25.76 23.47 -38.66
CA THR A 99 -26.18 24.02 -39.96
C THR A 99 -25.53 23.33 -41.17
N ILE A 100 -24.93 22.15 -40.97
CA ILE A 100 -24.32 21.35 -42.03
C ILE A 100 -25.32 20.29 -42.49
N GLY A 101 -25.83 20.47 -43.72
CA GLY A 101 -26.60 19.53 -44.55
C GLY A 101 -27.32 18.38 -43.84
N THR A 102 -28.62 18.54 -43.53
CA THR A 102 -29.51 17.41 -43.30
C THR A 102 -29.92 16.76 -44.61
N GLU A 103 -29.03 15.94 -45.17
CA GLU A 103 -29.38 14.87 -46.10
C GLU A 103 -29.63 13.60 -45.28
N GLU A 104 -30.87 13.11 -45.28
CA GLU A 104 -31.26 11.95 -44.47
C GLU A 104 -30.79 10.65 -45.15
N PRO A 105 -30.01 9.79 -44.46
CA PRO A 105 -29.65 8.49 -45.00
C PRO A 105 -30.89 7.58 -44.97
N LYS A 106 -31.54 7.43 -46.13
CA LYS A 106 -32.69 6.53 -46.32
C LYS A 106 -32.35 5.12 -45.83
N THR A 107 -33.10 4.65 -44.84
CA THR A 107 -32.99 3.28 -44.30
C THR A 107 -33.45 2.25 -45.33
N VAL A 108 -32.83 1.08 -45.33
CA VAL A 108 -32.88 0.12 -46.46
C VAL A 108 -33.99 -0.94 -46.31
N ASP A 109 -34.88 -0.76 -45.32
CA ASP A 109 -35.79 -1.80 -44.82
C ASP A 109 -37.17 -1.82 -45.49
N ASP A 110 -37.38 -1.01 -46.54
CA ASP A 110 -38.68 -0.81 -47.22
C ASP A 110 -38.67 -1.33 -48.67
N MET A 111 -38.16 -2.54 -48.86
CA MET A 111 -38.15 -3.28 -50.14
C MET A 111 -38.90 -4.60 -50.00
N GLY A 112 -40.23 -4.51 -49.92
CA GLY A 112 -41.13 -5.64 -49.72
C GLY A 112 -42.24 -5.75 -50.77
N SER A 113 -42.05 -6.68 -51.72
CA SER A 113 -43.09 -7.28 -52.59
C SER A 113 -43.52 -6.56 -53.89
N ASN A 114 -43.59 -7.36 -54.96
CA ASN A 114 -44.32 -7.20 -56.23
C ASN A 114 -44.00 -6.02 -57.18
N GLY A 115 -43.92 -6.28 -58.51
CA GLY A 115 -44.57 -5.35 -59.44
C GLY A 115 -44.06 -5.04 -60.86
N ASP A 116 -43.22 -5.86 -61.51
CA ASP A 116 -43.22 -6.01 -62.99
C ASP A 116 -42.75 -4.85 -63.94
N VAL A 117 -42.54 -5.23 -65.22
CA VAL A 117 -42.34 -4.46 -66.49
C VAL A 117 -41.28 -3.34 -66.59
N ALA A 118 -40.12 -3.74 -67.12
CA ALA A 118 -39.20 -3.06 -68.06
C ALA A 118 -39.27 -1.54 -68.40
N ALA A 119 -38.12 -0.88 -68.29
CA ALA A 119 -37.59 0.04 -69.33
C ALA A 119 -36.05 0.20 -69.28
N LEU A 120 -35.38 0.11 -70.44
CA LEU A 120 -34.01 0.64 -70.65
C LEU A 120 -34.10 2.09 -71.15
N PRO A 121 -33.13 2.99 -70.84
CA PRO A 121 -32.05 3.20 -71.82
C PRO A 121 -30.65 3.59 -71.26
N LYS A 122 -29.64 2.89 -71.81
CA LYS A 122 -28.40 3.37 -72.46
C LYS A 122 -27.52 4.49 -71.82
N THR A 123 -26.20 4.25 -71.90
CA THR A 123 -25.11 5.22 -71.67
C THR A 123 -24.95 6.24 -72.82
N PRO A 124 -24.29 7.38 -72.55
CA PRO A 124 -22.96 7.66 -73.13
C PRO A 124 -21.91 7.98 -72.03
N THR A 125 -20.58 7.85 -72.17
CA THR A 125 -19.61 7.83 -73.28
C THR A 125 -19.08 9.21 -73.71
N GLY A 126 -17.81 9.51 -73.39
CA GLY A 126 -17.05 10.74 -73.71
C GLY A 126 -16.20 11.18 -72.50
N LYS A 127 -14.85 11.30 -72.47
CA LYS A 127 -13.75 11.38 -73.46
C LYS A 127 -13.37 12.78 -73.97
N ILE A 128 -12.54 13.47 -73.17
CA ILE A 128 -11.79 14.74 -73.37
C ILE A 128 -10.54 14.60 -72.46
N GLU A 129 -9.24 14.73 -72.81
CA GLU A 129 -8.51 15.08 -74.04
C GLU A 129 -8.55 16.57 -74.47
N GLY A 130 -7.52 17.42 -74.27
CA GLY A 130 -6.22 17.25 -73.55
C GLY A 130 -5.09 18.15 -74.09
N VAL A 131 -4.49 19.00 -73.23
CA VAL A 131 -3.36 19.94 -73.54
C VAL A 131 -2.54 20.08 -72.23
N GLN A 132 -1.25 19.73 -72.09
CA GLN A 132 0.01 20.27 -72.65
C GLN A 132 0.22 21.78 -72.39
N ALA A 133 1.38 22.32 -71.98
CA ALA A 133 2.64 21.80 -71.39
C ALA A 133 3.27 22.98 -70.58
N ALA A 134 4.44 22.97 -69.92
CA ALA A 134 5.57 22.05 -69.73
C ALA A 134 6.16 22.30 -68.30
N GLY A 135 7.39 21.98 -67.88
CA GLY A 135 8.54 21.29 -68.49
C GLY A 135 9.78 21.32 -67.56
N ASN A 136 10.68 20.33 -67.65
CA ASN A 136 11.89 20.10 -66.81
C ASN A 136 11.58 19.87 -65.31
N GLY A 137 12.31 19.06 -64.51
CA GLY A 137 13.57 18.32 -64.62
C GLY A 137 14.14 18.23 -63.17
N SER A 138 14.82 17.19 -62.69
CA SER A 138 15.55 16.08 -63.32
C SER A 138 15.49 14.79 -62.46
N GLU A 139 15.94 13.66 -63.02
CA GLU A 139 15.97 12.36 -62.33
C GLU A 139 17.03 12.23 -61.21
N LYS A 140 16.75 11.40 -60.18
CA LYS A 140 17.80 10.54 -59.61
C LYS A 140 17.30 9.19 -59.06
N LYS A 141 17.01 8.30 -59.99
CA LYS A 141 16.66 6.89 -59.81
C LYS A 141 17.84 6.09 -59.21
N ARG A 142 17.68 5.45 -58.05
CA ARG A 142 18.54 4.30 -57.68
C ARG A 142 17.80 3.21 -56.90
N LYS A 143 17.68 2.07 -57.56
CA LYS A 143 17.05 0.82 -57.11
C LYS A 143 18.08 -0.07 -56.42
N ARG A 144 17.76 -0.72 -55.30
CA ARG A 144 18.34 -2.02 -54.94
C ARG A 144 17.37 -2.84 -54.09
N GLU A 145 17.22 -4.11 -54.46
CA GLU A 145 16.31 -5.06 -53.81
C GLU A 145 17.00 -5.84 -52.67
N GLY A 146 16.19 -6.66 -51.99
CA GLY A 146 16.49 -7.31 -50.72
C GLY A 146 17.68 -8.26 -50.69
N LYS A 147 18.01 -8.66 -49.45
CA LYS A 147 18.48 -10.00 -49.13
C LYS A 147 17.91 -10.41 -47.77
N ALA A 148 17.60 -11.69 -47.64
CA ALA A 148 17.18 -12.33 -46.40
C ALA A 148 18.30 -13.21 -45.84
N ASP A 149 17.98 -13.87 -44.73
CA ASP A 149 18.64 -15.03 -44.14
C ASP A 149 20.03 -14.89 -43.49
N GLU A 150 19.93 -14.95 -42.14
CA GLU A 150 20.58 -15.97 -41.31
C GLU A 150 22.03 -15.76 -40.83
N GLN A 151 22.30 -16.35 -39.65
CA GLN A 151 23.48 -16.27 -38.79
C GLN A 151 23.57 -15.01 -37.91
N SER A 152 23.90 -15.12 -36.60
CA SER A 152 23.96 -16.32 -35.75
C SER A 152 23.74 -15.97 -34.26
N ALA A 153 23.79 -16.97 -33.38
CA ALA A 153 23.43 -16.87 -31.97
C ALA A 153 24.36 -15.96 -31.13
N LYS A 154 23.95 -15.77 -29.85
CA LYS A 154 24.79 -15.56 -28.63
C LYS A 154 24.64 -14.23 -27.89
N ARG A 155 23.48 -14.03 -27.23
CA ARG A 155 23.44 -13.55 -25.81
C ARG A 155 22.09 -13.85 -25.14
N LYS A 156 22.08 -14.84 -24.24
CA LYS A 156 21.07 -15.05 -23.19
C LYS A 156 21.58 -14.41 -21.88
N ARG A 157 20.68 -14.29 -20.88
CA ARG A 157 20.86 -13.76 -19.50
C ARG A 157 20.80 -12.22 -19.37
N SER A 158 20.22 -11.63 -18.32
CA SER A 158 19.21 -12.13 -17.35
C SER A 158 18.75 -11.01 -16.40
N SER A 159 17.43 -10.80 -16.26
CA SER A 159 16.83 -10.25 -15.03
C SER A 159 15.32 -10.54 -14.99
N ALA A 160 14.95 -11.58 -14.24
CA ALA A 160 13.61 -11.75 -13.68
C ALA A 160 13.69 -11.49 -12.16
N ASP A 161 12.53 -11.52 -11.50
CA ASP A 161 12.32 -11.23 -10.06
C ASP A 161 12.60 -9.77 -9.64
N ASP A 162 11.87 -9.16 -8.69
CA ASP A 162 10.69 -9.64 -7.94
C ASP A 162 9.71 -8.47 -7.69
N GLY A 163 8.42 -8.75 -7.40
CA GLY A 163 7.49 -7.66 -7.08
C GLY A 163 5.97 -7.88 -7.06
N ASP A 164 5.43 -9.10 -7.00
CA ASP A 164 3.99 -9.31 -6.69
C ASP A 164 3.77 -9.92 -5.30
N GLY A 165 2.56 -9.75 -4.77
CA GLY A 165 2.18 -10.18 -3.40
C GLY A 165 1.15 -9.28 -2.72
N LYS A 166 0.68 -8.19 -3.37
CA LYS A 166 -0.34 -7.28 -2.80
C LYS A 166 -1.52 -6.92 -3.71
N LYS A 167 -1.57 -7.39 -4.95
CA LYS A 167 -2.74 -7.17 -5.83
C LYS A 167 -3.89 -8.15 -5.61
N GLY A 168 -3.59 -9.41 -5.24
CA GLY A 168 -4.57 -10.51 -5.12
C GLY A 168 -5.78 -10.19 -4.24
N ASP A 169 -5.59 -9.75 -2.99
CA ASP A 169 -6.66 -9.52 -2.01
C ASP A 169 -7.71 -8.47 -2.49
N LYS A 170 -7.27 -7.46 -3.26
CA LYS A 170 -8.18 -6.47 -3.86
C LYS A 170 -8.87 -6.98 -5.13
N TYR A 171 -8.26 -7.94 -5.84
CA TYR A 171 -8.85 -8.58 -7.03
C TYR A 171 -9.90 -9.62 -6.61
N GLU A 172 -9.55 -10.56 -5.72
CA GLU A 172 -10.46 -11.59 -5.22
C GLU A 172 -11.70 -10.98 -4.55
N ARG A 173 -11.53 -9.96 -3.70
CA ARG A 173 -12.67 -9.25 -3.10
C ARG A 173 -13.57 -8.53 -4.12
N LYS A 174 -13.07 -8.26 -5.34
CA LYS A 174 -13.84 -7.69 -6.46
C LYS A 174 -14.45 -8.78 -7.35
N LYS A 175 -13.81 -9.95 -7.45
CA LYS A 175 -14.26 -11.16 -8.15
C LYS A 175 -15.43 -11.82 -7.40
N ALA A 176 -15.27 -12.12 -6.11
CA ALA A 176 -16.35 -12.62 -5.26
C ALA A 176 -17.58 -11.68 -5.22
N LYS A 177 -17.37 -10.35 -5.29
CA LYS A 177 -18.45 -9.34 -5.37
C LYS A 177 -19.09 -9.22 -6.77
N ARG A 178 -18.53 -9.85 -7.80
CA ARG A 178 -19.15 -10.06 -9.12
C ARG A 178 -19.87 -11.41 -9.16
N GLU A 179 -19.27 -12.47 -8.65
CA GLU A 179 -19.86 -13.81 -8.60
C GLU A 179 -21.13 -13.83 -7.73
N ALA A 180 -21.09 -13.25 -6.54
CA ALA A 180 -22.27 -13.03 -5.68
C ALA A 180 -23.29 -12.00 -6.25
N LYS A 181 -23.06 -11.47 -7.46
CA LYS A 181 -24.03 -10.68 -8.24
C LYS A 181 -24.50 -11.39 -9.51
N ALA A 182 -23.77 -12.39 -10.00
CA ALA A 182 -24.17 -13.26 -11.10
C ALA A 182 -25.16 -14.32 -10.59
N ALA A 183 -24.78 -15.07 -9.56
CA ALA A 183 -25.64 -16.08 -8.91
C ALA A 183 -26.95 -15.49 -8.34
N GLY A 184 -26.96 -14.18 -8.04
CA GLY A 184 -28.17 -13.44 -7.64
C GLY A 184 -29.09 -13.01 -8.79
N LYS A 185 -28.89 -13.54 -10.01
CA LYS A 185 -29.62 -13.14 -11.23
C LYS A 185 -30.30 -14.31 -11.96
N GLU A 186 -30.08 -15.56 -11.53
CA GLU A 186 -30.61 -16.77 -12.18
C GLU A 186 -31.83 -17.36 -11.45
N SER A 187 -32.10 -16.95 -10.21
CA SER A 187 -33.29 -17.32 -9.43
C SER A 187 -34.55 -16.55 -9.88
N SER A 188 -34.99 -16.74 -11.12
CA SER A 188 -36.10 -15.97 -11.73
C SER A 188 -37.51 -16.44 -11.34
N SER A 189 -37.64 -17.47 -10.51
CA SER A 189 -38.90 -18.03 -9.99
C SER A 189 -39.14 -17.74 -8.49
N GLU A 190 -38.31 -16.91 -7.86
CA GLU A 190 -38.47 -16.46 -6.45
C GLU A 190 -39.85 -15.81 -6.26
N THR A 191 -40.69 -16.41 -5.39
CA THR A 191 -42.11 -16.05 -5.32
C THR A 191 -42.36 -14.63 -4.82
N LYS A 192 -43.54 -14.07 -5.13
CA LYS A 192 -43.95 -12.71 -4.75
C LYS A 192 -43.89 -12.49 -3.22
N GLU A 193 -44.10 -13.56 -2.44
CA GLU A 193 -44.00 -13.59 -0.98
C GLU A 193 -42.55 -13.50 -0.50
N GLU A 194 -41.68 -14.39 -0.99
CA GLU A 194 -40.26 -14.43 -0.62
C GLU A 194 -39.56 -13.12 -0.97
N ARG A 195 -39.91 -12.51 -2.11
CA ARG A 195 -39.43 -11.18 -2.51
C ARG A 195 -39.86 -10.05 -1.57
N ARG A 196 -40.99 -10.18 -0.85
CA ARG A 196 -41.41 -9.24 0.21
C ARG A 196 -40.55 -9.44 1.46
N VAL A 197 -40.46 -10.66 1.98
CA VAL A 197 -39.64 -11.02 3.17
C VAL A 197 -38.18 -10.60 2.96
N ARG A 198 -37.62 -10.86 1.76
CA ARG A 198 -36.25 -10.47 1.38
C ARG A 198 -36.05 -8.96 1.25
N LYS A 199 -37.10 -8.19 0.95
CA LYS A 199 -37.08 -6.71 0.91
C LYS A 199 -37.17 -6.11 2.32
N GLU A 200 -37.94 -6.73 3.20
CA GLU A 200 -38.14 -6.33 4.60
C GLU A 200 -36.91 -6.64 5.48
N LYS A 201 -36.33 -7.83 5.35
CA LYS A 201 -35.04 -8.17 5.97
C LYS A 201 -33.92 -7.18 5.61
N ARG A 202 -33.97 -6.61 4.40
CA ARG A 202 -33.06 -5.56 3.89
C ARG A 202 -33.43 -4.12 4.30
N ARG A 203 -34.58 -3.91 4.95
CA ARG A 203 -34.92 -2.67 5.68
C ARG A 203 -34.37 -2.76 7.10
N ALA A 204 -34.73 -3.82 7.84
CA ALA A 204 -34.22 -4.09 9.18
C ALA A 204 -32.68 -4.12 9.24
N GLU A 205 -31.99 -4.73 8.26
CA GLU A 205 -30.51 -4.70 8.18
C GLU A 205 -29.97 -3.25 8.04
N LYS A 206 -30.64 -2.38 7.28
CA LYS A 206 -30.23 -0.99 7.10
C LYS A 206 -30.47 -0.14 8.34
N GLU A 207 -31.61 -0.34 9.01
CA GLU A 207 -31.96 0.36 10.26
C GLU A 207 -30.99 0.01 11.39
N ASN A 208 -30.60 -1.27 11.50
CA ASN A 208 -29.52 -1.70 12.39
C ASN A 208 -28.17 -1.05 12.00
N ILE A 209 -27.88 -0.89 10.71
CA ILE A 209 -26.66 -0.22 10.22
C ILE A 209 -26.68 1.31 10.45
N THR A 210 -27.84 1.97 10.53
CA THR A 210 -27.92 3.39 10.94
C THR A 210 -27.78 3.52 12.45
N ALA A 211 -28.57 2.80 13.25
CA ALA A 211 -28.45 2.83 14.72
C ALA A 211 -27.01 2.54 15.20
N ALA A 212 -26.33 1.56 14.58
CA ALA A 212 -24.93 1.23 14.89
C ALA A 212 -23.88 2.25 14.36
N LYS A 213 -24.27 3.23 13.54
CA LYS A 213 -23.46 4.42 13.23
C LYS A 213 -23.72 5.54 14.22
N ASP A 214 -24.97 5.74 14.60
CA ASP A 214 -25.39 6.92 15.38
C ASP A 214 -24.94 6.79 16.83
N ALA A 215 -25.07 5.60 17.44
CA ALA A 215 -24.39 5.27 18.70
C ALA A 215 -22.85 5.38 18.63
N ARG A 216 -22.24 5.31 17.43
CA ARG A 216 -20.81 5.58 17.19
C ARG A 216 -20.50 7.06 16.89
N GLN A 217 -21.49 7.92 16.79
CA GLN A 217 -21.35 9.37 16.83
C GLN A 217 -21.44 9.84 18.29
N ASP A 218 -22.43 9.34 19.03
CA ASP A 218 -22.66 9.70 20.44
C ASP A 218 -21.47 9.34 21.33
N GLY A 219 -20.98 8.09 21.25
CA GLY A 219 -19.75 7.67 21.96
C GLY A 219 -18.46 8.38 21.51
N LYS A 220 -18.49 9.17 20.42
CA LYS A 220 -17.40 10.11 20.09
C LYS A 220 -17.64 11.49 20.69
N ALA A 221 -18.89 11.96 20.71
CA ALA A 221 -19.28 13.23 21.32
C ALA A 221 -19.05 13.20 22.83
N GLU A 222 -19.49 12.15 23.51
CA GLU A 222 -19.22 11.86 24.92
C GLU A 222 -17.70 11.82 25.20
N ARG A 223 -16.94 11.04 24.43
CA ARG A 223 -15.48 10.98 24.56
C ARG A 223 -14.79 12.33 24.28
N LYS A 224 -15.41 13.23 23.52
CA LYS A 224 -14.95 14.61 23.30
C LYS A 224 -15.31 15.52 24.49
N ARG A 225 -16.46 15.30 25.15
CA ARG A 225 -16.86 15.97 26.41
C ARG A 225 -15.93 15.59 27.56
N LEU A 226 -15.70 14.29 27.79
CA LEU A 226 -14.75 13.79 28.81
C LEU A 226 -13.35 14.40 28.64
N ARG A 227 -12.82 14.40 27.42
CA ARG A 227 -11.53 15.03 27.07
C ARG A 227 -11.50 16.56 27.17
N LYS A 228 -12.66 17.23 27.27
CA LYS A 228 -12.71 18.67 27.58
C LYS A 228 -12.65 18.86 29.11
N ALA A 229 -13.43 18.09 29.87
CA ALA A 229 -13.42 18.12 31.34
C ALA A 229 -12.03 17.78 31.92
N GLU A 230 -11.40 16.71 31.43
CA GLU A 230 -10.04 16.25 31.74
C GLU A 230 -8.96 17.31 31.43
N ARG A 231 -9.22 18.22 30.48
CA ARG A 231 -8.31 19.33 30.15
C ARG A 231 -8.54 20.57 31.01
N SER A 232 -9.78 20.85 31.42
CA SER A 232 -10.06 21.96 32.34
C SER A 232 -9.53 21.67 33.74
N SER A 233 -9.64 20.44 34.25
CA SER A 233 -9.10 20.10 35.58
C SER A 233 -7.57 20.16 35.64
N HIS A 234 -6.88 19.84 34.54
CA HIS A 234 -5.41 19.92 34.47
C HIS A 234 -4.85 21.34 34.20
N ALA A 235 -5.71 22.32 33.93
CA ALA A 235 -5.28 23.70 33.67
C ALA A 235 -5.14 24.56 34.94
N GLY A 236 -5.74 24.14 36.07
CA GLY A 236 -5.80 24.90 37.32
C GLY A 236 -4.56 24.82 38.22
N HIS A 237 -3.44 24.28 37.76
CA HIS A 237 -2.24 24.05 38.59
C HIS A 237 -0.95 24.56 37.92
N ALA A 238 -1.02 25.77 37.36
CA ALA A 238 0.09 26.44 36.68
C ALA A 238 0.29 27.88 37.19
N GLN A 239 1.05 28.00 38.28
CA GLN A 239 1.75 29.20 38.79
C GLN A 239 0.95 30.51 38.96
N ALA A 240 0.74 30.90 40.22
CA ALA A 240 0.72 32.31 40.60
C ALA A 240 2.17 32.87 40.61
N PRO A 241 2.42 34.11 40.18
CA PRO A 241 3.75 34.72 40.20
C PRO A 241 3.96 35.74 41.34
N GLY A 242 5.05 35.56 42.11
CA GLY A 242 5.89 36.66 42.58
C GLY A 242 5.53 37.46 43.86
N SER A 243 6.19 37.10 44.96
CA SER A 243 6.67 38.01 46.02
C SER A 243 7.91 37.31 46.64
N ALA A 244 9.15 37.78 46.47
CA ALA A 244 9.79 39.00 46.99
C ALA A 244 10.20 38.86 48.47
N ALA A 245 11.52 38.89 48.73
CA ALA A 245 12.22 38.87 50.03
C ALA A 245 11.88 37.70 50.99
N ASP A 246 12.77 37.19 51.85
CA ASP A 246 13.87 37.89 52.52
C ASP A 246 15.09 36.97 52.81
N GLU A 247 16.12 37.52 53.45
CA GLU A 247 17.29 36.80 53.95
C GLU A 247 17.01 35.97 55.22
N LEU A 248 17.72 34.85 55.41
CA LEU A 248 18.64 34.64 56.55
C LEU A 248 19.20 33.21 56.59
N ALA A 249 20.29 33.02 57.35
CA ALA A 249 20.95 31.74 57.54
C ALA A 249 20.27 30.88 58.61
N ASN A 250 20.38 29.55 58.47
CA ASN A 250 21.14 28.71 59.39
C ASN A 250 21.35 27.30 58.81
N GLY A 251 22.24 26.51 59.40
CA GLY A 251 22.59 25.17 58.94
C GLY A 251 22.06 24.04 59.82
N ALA A 252 22.68 22.86 59.63
CA ALA A 252 22.57 21.62 60.40
C ALA A 252 21.40 20.66 60.10
N ASP A 253 21.72 19.41 60.47
CA ASP A 253 20.96 18.19 60.68
C ASP A 253 20.21 17.46 59.55
N GLU A 254 20.76 16.28 59.31
CA GLU A 254 20.29 15.19 58.47
C GLU A 254 18.94 14.63 58.91
N VAL A 255 17.97 14.57 57.99
CA VAL A 255 16.96 13.50 58.01
C VAL A 255 16.73 12.99 56.57
N LYS A 256 17.30 11.82 56.25
CA LYS A 256 16.99 11.10 55.00
C LYS A 256 15.67 10.34 55.14
N LEU A 257 14.60 10.88 54.57
CA LEU A 257 13.35 10.15 54.33
C LEU A 257 13.02 10.13 52.84
N GLU A 258 13.12 8.94 52.23
CA GLU A 258 12.87 8.66 50.82
C GLU A 258 11.36 8.57 50.49
N PRO A 259 10.78 9.52 49.72
CA PRO A 259 9.39 9.42 49.28
C PRO A 259 9.29 8.56 48.01
N THR A 260 9.15 7.24 48.19
CA THR A 260 9.13 6.20 47.12
C THR A 260 7.91 6.24 46.17
N LYS A 261 7.65 7.39 45.54
CA LYS A 261 6.58 7.59 44.54
C LYS A 261 6.97 7.02 43.17
N SER A 262 6.87 5.71 43.04
CA SER A 262 7.09 4.89 41.84
C SER A 262 6.07 5.16 40.70
N THR A 263 6.05 6.39 40.21
CA THR A 263 5.22 6.83 39.08
C THR A 263 5.69 6.19 37.77
N SER A 264 5.17 5.00 37.48
CA SER A 264 5.46 4.25 36.26
C SER A 264 5.03 5.04 35.02
N LYS A 265 6.01 5.64 34.33
CA LYS A 265 5.81 6.42 33.09
C LYS A 265 5.42 5.50 31.95
N VAL A 266 4.12 5.17 31.86
CA VAL A 266 3.56 4.32 30.81
C VAL A 266 3.82 4.92 29.43
N ASP A 267 4.49 4.12 28.60
CA ASP A 267 5.08 4.51 27.33
C ASP A 267 4.06 5.06 26.31
N ALA A 268 4.03 6.39 26.13
CA ALA A 268 3.08 7.08 25.24
C ALA A 268 3.29 6.76 23.73
N GLY A 269 4.27 5.92 23.40
CA GLY A 269 4.65 5.53 22.04
C GLY A 269 3.73 4.51 21.35
N GLN A 270 3.14 3.55 22.08
CA GLN A 270 2.36 2.45 21.46
C GLN A 270 0.88 2.81 21.22
N LYS A 271 0.62 3.86 20.43
CA LYS A 271 -0.74 4.41 20.19
C LYS A 271 -1.76 3.48 19.53
N TYR A 272 -1.38 2.29 19.06
CA TYR A 272 -2.32 1.27 18.57
C TYR A 272 -1.87 -0.15 18.97
N PRO A 273 -2.59 -0.85 19.86
CA PRO A 273 -2.32 -2.26 20.11
C PRO A 273 -2.61 -3.10 18.85
N SER A 274 -1.82 -4.15 18.68
CA SER A 274 -1.85 -5.08 17.54
C SER A 274 -3.19 -5.85 17.48
N LYS A 275 -3.47 -6.51 16.35
CA LYS A 275 -4.67 -7.36 16.24
C LYS A 275 -4.66 -8.50 17.27
N ALA A 276 -3.48 -9.02 17.64
CA ALA A 276 -3.33 -10.05 18.66
C ALA A 276 -3.60 -9.48 20.07
N GLN A 277 -2.96 -8.37 20.43
CA GLN A 277 -3.18 -7.68 21.72
C GLN A 277 -4.65 -7.25 21.90
N LYS A 278 -5.31 -6.81 20.81
CA LYS A 278 -6.75 -6.51 20.81
C LYS A 278 -7.65 -7.75 20.91
N LYS A 279 -7.19 -8.92 20.47
CA LYS A 279 -7.90 -10.19 20.72
C LYS A 279 -7.76 -10.56 22.20
N ALA A 280 -6.52 -10.67 22.70
CA ALA A 280 -6.21 -10.99 24.09
C ALA A 280 -7.01 -10.10 25.06
N LYS A 281 -6.87 -8.78 24.97
CA LYS A 281 -7.60 -7.83 25.83
C LYS A 281 -9.14 -7.90 25.69
N LYS A 282 -9.71 -8.44 24.60
CA LYS A 282 -11.14 -8.78 24.57
C LYS A 282 -11.42 -10.09 25.32
N MET A 283 -10.58 -11.12 25.15
CA MET A 283 -10.77 -12.40 25.84
C MET A 283 -10.60 -12.26 27.36
N ASP A 284 -9.64 -11.47 27.83
CA ASP A 284 -9.43 -11.21 29.26
C ASP A 284 -10.57 -10.39 29.87
N ARG A 285 -11.10 -9.40 29.14
CA ARG A 285 -12.32 -8.67 29.56
C ARG A 285 -13.53 -9.62 29.64
N LEU A 286 -13.72 -10.46 28.64
CA LEU A 286 -14.80 -11.46 28.61
C LEU A 286 -14.66 -12.48 29.75
N ALA A 287 -13.45 -12.84 30.17
CA ALA A 287 -13.21 -13.71 31.31
C ALA A 287 -13.56 -13.03 32.64
N ALA A 288 -13.18 -11.76 32.81
CA ALA A 288 -13.55 -10.96 33.99
C ALA A 288 -15.07 -10.75 34.09
N GLU A 289 -15.76 -10.56 32.96
CA GLU A 289 -17.23 -10.51 32.87
C GLU A 289 -17.91 -11.84 33.26
N HIS A 290 -17.16 -12.95 33.33
CA HIS A 290 -17.60 -14.27 33.78
C HIS A 290 -17.03 -14.70 35.14
N GLY A 291 -16.48 -13.77 35.92
CA GLY A 291 -16.28 -13.95 37.37
C GLY A 291 -15.07 -14.78 37.83
N GLY A 292 -14.11 -15.14 36.96
CA GLY A 292 -12.95 -15.92 37.41
C GLY A 292 -11.79 -16.08 36.41
N PRO A 293 -10.66 -16.66 36.87
CA PRO A 293 -9.50 -16.97 36.03
C PRO A 293 -9.77 -18.19 35.13
N LEU A 294 -10.49 -17.96 34.02
CA LEU A 294 -10.76 -18.98 33.00
C LEU A 294 -9.48 -19.46 32.30
N SER A 295 -9.43 -20.77 32.00
CA SER A 295 -8.43 -21.41 31.14
C SER A 295 -8.32 -20.71 29.77
N GLU A 296 -7.15 -20.77 29.12
CA GLU A 296 -6.97 -20.17 27.78
C GLU A 296 -7.96 -20.72 26.74
N GLN A 297 -8.31 -21.99 26.86
CA GLN A 297 -9.31 -22.64 26.00
C GLN A 297 -10.71 -22.07 26.24
N ASP A 298 -11.10 -21.89 27.50
CA ASP A 298 -12.37 -21.29 27.90
C ASP A 298 -12.45 -19.83 27.44
N LYS A 299 -11.38 -19.04 27.62
CA LYS A 299 -11.27 -17.68 27.07
C LYS A 299 -11.44 -17.65 25.55
N LEU A 300 -10.90 -18.66 24.84
CA LEU A 300 -11.00 -18.79 23.39
C LEU A 300 -12.44 -19.13 22.95
N ASP A 301 -13.06 -20.11 23.59
CA ASP A 301 -14.43 -20.53 23.32
C ASP A 301 -15.43 -19.43 23.63
N LEU A 302 -15.29 -18.71 24.74
CA LEU A 302 -16.16 -17.59 25.11
C LEU A 302 -16.02 -16.43 24.11
N TYR A 303 -14.83 -16.17 23.58
CA TYR A 303 -14.62 -15.25 22.46
C TYR A 303 -15.29 -15.72 21.15
N ASN A 304 -15.33 -17.03 20.90
CA ASN A 304 -15.95 -17.64 19.72
C ASN A 304 -17.50 -17.72 19.83
N ALA A 305 -18.02 -17.90 21.04
CA ALA A 305 -19.44 -17.83 21.40
C ALA A 305 -19.96 -16.39 21.30
N SER A 306 -19.25 -15.43 21.92
CA SER A 306 -19.49 -13.99 21.81
C SER A 306 -19.48 -13.48 20.36
N LYS A 307 -18.71 -14.12 19.46
CA LYS A 307 -18.72 -13.84 18.02
C LYS A 307 -19.94 -14.36 17.26
N ARG A 308 -20.63 -15.36 17.80
CA ARG A 308 -21.78 -16.04 17.18
C ARG A 308 -23.12 -15.72 17.85
N GLY A 309 -23.11 -14.96 18.94
CA GLY A 309 -24.32 -14.65 19.72
C GLY A 309 -24.83 -15.85 20.53
N LEU A 310 -23.93 -16.69 21.03
CA LEU A 310 -24.23 -17.89 21.82
C LEU A 310 -23.67 -17.73 23.24
N SER A 311 -24.27 -18.41 24.23
CA SER A 311 -23.62 -18.65 25.52
C SER A 311 -22.43 -19.61 25.37
N LEU A 312 -21.55 -19.68 26.39
CA LEU A 312 -20.43 -20.64 26.40
C LEU A 312 -20.93 -22.09 26.27
N GLU A 313 -21.99 -22.43 26.99
CA GLU A 313 -22.63 -23.75 26.98
C GLU A 313 -23.27 -24.07 25.62
N GLN A 314 -24.04 -23.13 25.05
CA GLN A 314 -24.63 -23.27 23.70
C GLN A 314 -23.57 -23.39 22.61
N TYR A 315 -22.38 -22.83 22.82
CA TYR A 315 -21.26 -22.98 21.92
C TYR A 315 -20.59 -24.35 22.09
N ARG A 316 -20.33 -24.79 23.33
CA ARG A 316 -19.78 -26.12 23.65
C ARG A 316 -20.69 -27.25 23.18
N SER A 317 -22.00 -27.19 23.43
CA SER A 317 -22.94 -28.22 22.98
C SER A 317 -23.01 -28.31 21.45
N LYS A 318 -23.02 -27.18 20.74
CA LYS A 318 -22.96 -27.16 19.27
C LYS A 318 -21.61 -27.61 18.70
N VAL A 319 -20.53 -27.50 19.48
CA VAL A 319 -19.22 -28.11 19.15
C VAL A 319 -19.26 -29.63 19.33
N VAL A 320 -19.78 -30.13 20.45
CA VAL A 320 -19.92 -31.58 20.74
C VAL A 320 -20.83 -32.27 19.72
N VAL A 321 -21.93 -31.64 19.33
CA VAL A 321 -22.87 -32.12 18.29
C VAL A 321 -22.30 -31.94 16.87
N GLY A 322 -21.08 -31.41 16.70
CA GLY A 322 -20.44 -31.18 15.39
C GLY A 322 -21.05 -30.05 14.54
N ALA A 323 -22.23 -29.54 14.92
CA ALA A 323 -22.95 -28.43 14.27
C ALA A 323 -22.12 -27.13 14.15
N ILE A 324 -21.07 -26.98 14.96
CA ILE A 324 -20.01 -26.00 14.77
C ILE A 324 -18.67 -26.75 14.82
N LYS A 325 -17.97 -26.88 13.68
CA LYS A 325 -16.57 -27.37 13.70
C LYS A 325 -15.75 -26.48 14.65
N ALA A 326 -15.23 -27.09 15.71
CA ALA A 326 -14.37 -26.40 16.66
C ALA A 326 -13.14 -25.81 15.95
N PRO A 327 -12.60 -24.69 16.43
CA PRO A 327 -11.25 -24.26 16.11
C PRO A 327 -10.27 -25.14 16.90
N VAL A 328 -10.31 -26.46 16.66
CA VAL A 328 -9.29 -27.40 17.13
C VAL A 328 -7.93 -26.81 16.73
N ALA A 329 -6.92 -26.97 17.59
CA ALA A 329 -5.55 -26.66 17.23
C ALA A 329 -4.96 -27.68 16.24
N GLU A 330 -5.80 -28.22 15.33
CA GLU A 330 -5.36 -28.88 14.11
C GLU A 330 -4.32 -27.97 13.46
N GLU A 331 -3.12 -28.51 13.33
CA GLU A 331 -2.08 -27.95 12.51
C GLU A 331 -2.68 -27.53 11.18
N LYS A 332 -2.25 -26.39 10.65
CA LYS A 332 -2.64 -25.99 9.29
C LYS A 332 -1.89 -26.87 8.30
N LYS A 333 -2.37 -28.11 8.14
CA LYS A 333 -2.42 -28.82 6.86
C LYS A 333 -3.13 -27.84 5.92
N LYS A 334 -2.31 -27.04 5.22
CA LYS A 334 -2.79 -25.97 4.34
C LYS A 334 -3.46 -26.65 3.16
N GLU A 335 -4.74 -26.96 3.28
CA GLU A 335 -5.55 -27.52 2.20
C GLU A 335 -5.23 -26.76 0.91
N LEU A 336 -4.49 -27.43 0.03
CA LEU A 336 -3.87 -26.76 -1.10
C LEU A 336 -5.01 -26.34 -2.04
N PRO A 337 -5.15 -25.03 -2.35
CA PRO A 337 -6.30 -24.55 -3.12
C PRO A 337 -6.36 -25.32 -4.44
N CYS A 338 -7.51 -25.92 -4.77
CA CYS A 338 -7.65 -27.13 -5.61
C CYS A 338 -6.78 -27.13 -6.89
N LYS A 339 -6.64 -25.97 -7.55
CA LYS A 339 -5.77 -25.75 -8.71
C LYS A 339 -4.29 -26.16 -8.49
N LYS A 340 -3.77 -26.04 -7.27
CA LYS A 340 -2.44 -26.53 -6.89
C LYS A 340 -2.40 -28.05 -6.72
N LEU A 341 -3.47 -28.68 -6.25
CA LEU A 341 -3.55 -30.15 -6.23
C LEU A 341 -3.60 -30.71 -7.67
N GLU A 342 -4.31 -30.05 -8.58
CA GLU A 342 -4.27 -30.38 -10.01
C GLU A 342 -2.86 -30.18 -10.63
N GLU A 343 -2.20 -29.05 -10.35
CA GLU A 343 -0.82 -28.78 -10.77
C GLU A 343 0.17 -29.82 -10.22
N TYR A 344 -0.02 -30.27 -8.98
CA TYR A 344 0.85 -31.28 -8.34
C TYR A 344 0.55 -32.68 -8.89
N LYS A 345 -0.72 -33.03 -9.15
CA LYS A 345 -1.09 -34.30 -9.82
C LYS A 345 -0.43 -34.40 -11.19
N LYS A 346 -0.48 -33.34 -12.01
CA LYS A 346 0.21 -33.31 -13.31
C LYS A 346 1.72 -33.50 -13.15
N ARG A 347 2.38 -32.77 -12.25
CA ARG A 347 3.83 -32.89 -12.02
C ARG A 347 4.28 -34.19 -11.33
N ALA A 348 3.38 -34.92 -10.70
CA ALA A 348 3.61 -36.27 -10.19
C ALA A 348 3.54 -37.30 -11.33
N GLN A 349 2.51 -37.19 -12.18
CA GLN A 349 2.34 -37.99 -13.41
C GLN A 349 3.49 -37.80 -14.40
N GLU A 350 3.88 -36.54 -14.69
CA GLU A 350 5.05 -36.16 -15.51
C GLU A 350 6.38 -36.77 -15.00
N LYS A 351 6.42 -37.29 -13.78
CA LYS A 351 7.60 -37.85 -13.12
C LYS A 351 7.48 -39.32 -12.74
N GLY A 352 6.34 -39.98 -13.02
CA GLY A 352 6.09 -41.37 -12.63
C GLY A 352 6.13 -41.63 -11.12
N VAL A 353 5.75 -40.65 -10.28
CA VAL A 353 5.68 -40.80 -8.82
C VAL A 353 4.26 -40.58 -8.31
N SER A 354 3.94 -41.07 -7.11
CA SER A 354 2.66 -40.76 -6.47
C SER A 354 2.55 -39.26 -6.14
N LEU A 355 1.32 -38.77 -5.97
CA LEU A 355 1.07 -37.40 -5.51
C LEU A 355 1.68 -37.15 -4.12
N GLU A 356 1.71 -38.18 -3.28
CA GLU A 356 2.15 -38.10 -1.89
C GLU A 356 3.68 -38.05 -1.82
N ASP A 357 4.40 -38.91 -2.56
CA ASP A 357 5.86 -38.82 -2.73
C ASP A 357 6.28 -37.47 -3.31
N TYR A 358 5.53 -36.96 -4.30
CA TYR A 358 5.80 -35.66 -4.89
C TYR A 358 5.64 -34.52 -3.88
N MET A 359 4.68 -34.63 -2.95
CA MET A 359 4.50 -33.66 -1.86
C MET A 359 5.59 -33.81 -0.78
N GLN A 360 5.91 -35.01 -0.33
CA GLN A 360 6.98 -35.27 0.64
C GLN A 360 8.33 -34.74 0.13
N ARG A 361 8.78 -35.17 -1.06
CA ARG A 361 10.04 -34.70 -1.69
C ARG A 361 10.06 -33.19 -1.95
N ARG A 362 8.89 -32.56 -2.10
CA ARG A 362 8.78 -31.10 -2.24
C ARG A 362 8.98 -30.40 -0.90
N ASP A 363 8.39 -30.91 0.18
CA ASP A 363 8.48 -30.30 1.49
C ASP A 363 9.82 -30.59 2.17
N GLU A 364 10.43 -31.77 1.97
CA GLU A 364 11.86 -32.03 2.24
C GLU A 364 12.76 -31.01 1.53
N LYS A 365 12.50 -30.71 0.25
CA LYS A 365 13.26 -29.70 -0.50
C LYS A 365 13.00 -28.27 -0.01
N ASN A 366 11.88 -28.01 0.66
CA ASN A 366 11.60 -26.73 1.30
C ASN A 366 12.31 -26.62 2.65
N THR A 367 12.28 -27.66 3.50
CA THR A 367 12.98 -27.69 4.79
C THR A 367 14.50 -27.69 4.61
N ALA A 368 15.04 -28.46 3.66
CA ALA A 368 16.46 -28.43 3.31
C ALA A 368 16.92 -27.04 2.84
N LYS A 369 16.10 -26.32 2.05
CA LYS A 369 16.38 -24.93 1.66
C LYS A 369 16.31 -23.96 2.83
N GLN A 370 15.36 -24.15 3.75
CA GLN A 370 15.29 -23.33 4.96
C GLN A 370 16.55 -23.54 5.82
N LEU A 371 16.90 -24.80 6.09
CA LEU A 371 18.14 -25.18 6.78
C LEU A 371 19.41 -24.70 6.05
N GLN A 372 19.42 -24.53 4.72
CA GLN A 372 20.55 -23.93 4.00
C GLN A 372 20.63 -22.40 4.16
N ASN A 373 19.50 -21.69 4.20
CA ASN A 373 19.50 -20.26 4.54
C ASN A 373 19.94 -20.03 5.99
N ASP A 374 19.51 -20.89 6.90
CA ASP A 374 19.86 -20.85 8.32
C ASP A 374 21.32 -21.30 8.53
N LYS A 375 21.85 -22.24 7.73
CA LYS A 375 23.29 -22.58 7.59
C LYS A 375 24.09 -21.54 6.79
N SER A 376 23.76 -20.25 6.97
CA SER A 376 24.79 -19.20 6.95
C SER A 376 25.66 -19.36 8.21
N LEU A 377 26.48 -20.42 8.21
CA LEU A 377 27.32 -20.83 9.33
C LEU A 377 28.11 -19.62 9.84
N PRO A 378 28.14 -19.36 11.16
CA PRO A 378 28.99 -18.32 11.70
C PRO A 378 30.42 -18.65 11.32
N PHE A 379 31.06 -17.75 10.59
CA PHE A 379 32.49 -17.87 10.29
C PHE A 379 33.22 -17.66 11.61
N VAL A 380 33.63 -18.75 12.26
CA VAL A 380 34.32 -18.72 13.55
C VAL A 380 35.72 -18.17 13.27
N ILE A 381 35.87 -16.86 13.50
CA ILE A 381 37.18 -16.20 13.48
C ILE A 381 37.76 -16.41 14.88
N ASP A 382 38.61 -17.43 15.02
CA ASP A 382 39.37 -17.67 16.25
C ASP A 382 40.44 -16.56 16.43
N THR A 383 40.02 -15.39 16.91
CA THR A 383 40.93 -14.33 17.35
C THR A 383 41.66 -14.79 18.61
N PRO A 384 43.00 -14.97 18.58
CA PRO A 384 43.72 -15.79 19.57
C PRO A 384 43.85 -15.20 20.99
N ASN A 385 43.22 -14.05 21.27
CA ASN A 385 43.15 -13.41 22.59
C ASN A 385 41.72 -12.93 22.93
N GLY A 386 40.70 -13.41 22.21
CA GLY A 386 39.30 -13.02 22.42
C GLY A 386 38.61 -13.77 23.55
N THR A 387 37.79 -13.08 24.35
CA THR A 387 36.88 -13.76 25.28
C THR A 387 35.85 -14.58 24.48
N PRO A 388 35.74 -15.91 24.69
CA PRO A 388 34.94 -16.77 23.83
C PRO A 388 33.48 -16.30 23.77
N GLY A 389 32.95 -16.16 22.55
CA GLY A 389 31.59 -15.67 22.30
C GLY A 389 31.43 -14.15 22.14
N THR A 390 32.50 -13.35 22.25
CA THR A 390 32.45 -11.89 21.97
C THR A 390 32.95 -11.57 20.56
N LEU A 391 32.06 -11.08 19.69
CA LEU A 391 32.39 -10.70 18.32
C LEU A 391 33.12 -9.34 18.29
N THR A 392 34.35 -9.31 17.77
CA THR A 392 35.09 -8.05 17.58
C THR A 392 34.85 -7.52 16.17
N LEU A 393 34.51 -6.24 16.04
CA LEU A 393 34.23 -5.56 14.76
C LEU A 393 35.02 -4.25 14.69
N ARG A 394 35.59 -3.90 13.53
CA ARG A 394 36.21 -2.58 13.30
C ARG A 394 35.26 -1.65 12.55
N THR A 395 35.21 -0.36 12.88
CA THR A 395 34.36 0.63 12.16
C THR A 395 34.72 0.76 10.69
N SER A 396 36.00 0.57 10.34
CA SER A 396 36.51 0.61 8.96
C SER A 396 36.18 -0.65 8.15
N GLU A 397 35.66 -1.72 8.75
CA GLU A 397 35.18 -2.87 7.97
C GLU A 397 33.88 -2.54 7.23
N PRO A 398 33.77 -2.87 5.92
CA PRO A 398 32.49 -2.86 5.24
C PRO A 398 31.51 -3.83 5.92
N ASP A 399 30.23 -3.48 5.94
CA ASP A 399 29.17 -4.21 6.67
C ASP A 399 29.37 -4.31 8.21
N SER A 400 30.29 -3.58 8.84
CA SER A 400 30.48 -3.56 10.32
C SER A 400 29.17 -3.25 11.09
N SER A 401 28.46 -2.18 10.73
CA SER A 401 27.13 -1.84 11.28
C SER A 401 26.09 -2.95 11.06
N ARG A 402 26.19 -3.69 9.94
CA ARG A 402 25.28 -4.79 9.59
C ARG A 402 25.58 -6.05 10.41
N ARG A 403 26.86 -6.36 10.63
CA ARG A 403 27.33 -7.42 11.53
C ARG A 403 26.91 -7.14 12.98
N ALA A 404 27.06 -5.90 13.45
CA ALA A 404 26.59 -5.47 14.76
C ALA A 404 25.06 -5.64 14.91
N CYS A 405 24.28 -5.25 13.90
CA CYS A 405 22.84 -5.50 13.89
C CYS A 405 22.49 -7.01 13.94
N GLN A 406 23.23 -7.87 13.24
CA GLN A 406 23.03 -9.32 13.28
C GLN A 406 23.42 -9.94 14.63
N ALA A 407 24.48 -9.44 15.29
CA ALA A 407 24.85 -9.85 16.64
C ALA A 407 23.73 -9.52 17.66
N ILE A 408 23.13 -8.32 17.55
CA ILE A 408 21.98 -7.93 18.38
C ILE A 408 20.74 -8.80 18.12
N GLU A 409 20.50 -9.22 16.87
CA GLU A 409 19.36 -10.10 16.53
C GLU A 409 19.59 -11.58 16.91
N ARG A 410 20.85 -11.99 17.07
CA ARG A 410 21.26 -13.35 17.49
C ARG A 410 21.61 -13.43 18.99
N GLU A 411 21.43 -12.35 19.75
CA GLU A 411 21.81 -12.25 21.17
C GLU A 411 23.28 -12.66 21.42
N MET A 412 24.19 -12.14 20.58
CA MET A 412 25.63 -12.33 20.69
C MET A 412 26.31 -11.03 21.16
N ALA A 413 27.21 -11.14 22.15
CA ALA A 413 28.00 -9.99 22.61
C ALA A 413 28.94 -9.49 21.51
N PHE A 414 29.15 -8.17 21.41
CA PHE A 414 30.12 -7.61 20.47
C PHE A 414 30.82 -6.35 21.02
N VAL A 415 31.98 -6.07 20.43
CA VAL A 415 32.79 -4.86 20.69
C VAL A 415 33.14 -4.22 19.34
N LEU A 416 32.83 -2.93 19.21
CA LEU A 416 33.12 -2.11 18.05
C LEU A 416 34.36 -1.25 18.31
N LEU A 417 35.46 -1.62 17.67
CA LEU A 417 36.72 -0.90 17.68
C LEU A 417 36.74 0.16 16.59
N ASP A 418 37.45 1.27 16.80
CA ASP A 418 37.71 2.24 15.74
C ASP A 418 38.92 1.87 14.85
N GLU A 419 39.42 2.86 14.11
CA GLU A 419 40.56 2.73 13.19
C GLU A 419 41.92 2.64 13.93
N ALA A 420 42.00 3.17 15.16
CA ALA A 420 43.17 2.99 16.04
C ALA A 420 43.12 1.65 16.80
N GLY A 421 41.93 1.03 16.87
CA GLY A 421 41.69 -0.21 17.62
C GLY A 421 41.14 0.03 19.03
N GLU A 422 40.76 1.27 19.36
CA GLU A 422 40.20 1.61 20.68
C GLU A 422 38.72 1.19 20.79
N LYS A 423 38.30 0.83 22.01
CA LYS A 423 36.96 0.27 22.28
C LYS A 423 35.90 1.37 22.34
N THR A 424 35.36 1.76 21.18
CA THR A 424 34.38 2.85 21.10
C THR A 424 32.98 2.47 21.59
N LEU A 425 32.58 1.20 21.45
CA LEU A 425 31.26 0.73 21.88
C LEU A 425 31.31 -0.78 22.18
N SER A 426 30.59 -1.21 23.21
CA SER A 426 30.35 -2.63 23.51
C SER A 426 28.88 -2.87 23.85
N TRP A 427 28.41 -4.09 23.63
CA TRP A 427 27.06 -4.52 23.98
C TRP A 427 27.04 -6.01 24.32
N LYS A 428 26.31 -6.39 25.37
CA LYS A 428 26.07 -7.78 25.76
C LYS A 428 24.57 -8.11 25.69
N PRO A 429 24.20 -9.39 25.57
CA PRO A 429 22.80 -9.82 25.66
C PRO A 429 22.18 -9.37 26.99
N GLY A 430 20.97 -8.78 26.90
CA GLY A 430 20.28 -8.16 28.03
C GLY A 430 20.52 -6.65 28.17
N ASP A 431 21.64 -6.10 27.69
CA ASP A 431 21.91 -4.67 27.75
C ASP A 431 20.96 -3.86 26.83
N VAL A 432 20.66 -2.62 27.23
CA VAL A 432 19.95 -1.68 26.35
C VAL A 432 20.84 -1.36 25.15
N VAL A 433 20.31 -1.57 23.92
CA VAL A 433 21.05 -1.29 22.68
C VAL A 433 21.51 0.19 22.64
N PRO A 434 22.82 0.47 22.47
CA PRO A 434 23.34 1.83 22.52
C PRO A 434 22.74 2.78 21.48
N ALA A 435 22.68 4.05 21.85
CA ALA A 435 22.17 5.13 21.03
C ALA A 435 23.28 5.75 20.14
N ASP A 436 23.93 4.94 19.29
CA ASP A 436 25.04 5.39 18.41
C ASP A 436 24.70 5.27 16.91
N GLU A 437 24.95 6.36 16.16
CA GLU A 437 24.80 6.42 14.71
C GLU A 437 25.65 5.36 13.97
N ARG A 438 26.81 4.97 14.53
CA ARG A 438 27.71 3.95 13.98
C ARG A 438 27.06 2.55 13.88
N LEU A 439 26.11 2.21 14.77
CA LEU A 439 25.42 0.91 14.74
C LEU A 439 24.47 0.72 13.56
N TRP A 440 24.06 1.80 12.89
CA TRP A 440 23.08 1.75 11.80
C TRP A 440 23.46 2.64 10.59
N ALA A 441 24.71 3.08 10.52
CA ALA A 441 25.29 3.70 9.32
C ALA A 441 25.20 2.74 8.13
N GLY A 442 24.85 3.25 6.95
CA GLY A 442 24.65 2.45 5.71
C GLY A 442 23.43 1.52 5.70
N VAL A 443 22.98 0.98 6.84
CA VAL A 443 21.94 -0.08 6.89
C VAL A 443 20.53 0.46 6.62
N VAL A 444 19.80 -0.22 5.74
CA VAL A 444 18.42 0.13 5.36
C VAL A 444 17.48 0.01 6.57
N THR A 445 16.74 1.07 6.88
CA THR A 445 15.87 1.18 8.07
C THR A 445 14.78 0.08 8.22
N LYS A 446 14.53 -0.71 7.17
CA LYS A 446 13.59 -1.85 7.20
C LYS A 446 14.23 -3.13 7.74
N GLU A 447 15.53 -3.30 7.51
CA GLU A 447 16.34 -4.48 7.84
C GLU A 447 16.87 -4.43 9.27
N LEU A 448 17.08 -3.23 9.83
CA LEU A 448 17.46 -3.04 11.23
C LEU A 448 16.56 -3.84 12.20
N PRO A 449 17.09 -4.51 13.23
CA PRO A 449 16.30 -5.18 14.26
C PRO A 449 15.32 -4.24 14.97
N LYS A 450 14.32 -4.81 15.65
CA LYS A 450 13.28 -4.01 16.35
C LYS A 450 13.85 -3.20 17.53
N SER A 451 14.87 -3.73 18.20
CA SER A 451 15.62 -3.08 19.28
C SER A 451 16.43 -1.88 18.75
N VAL A 452 17.28 -2.11 17.74
CA VAL A 452 18.09 -1.06 17.08
C VAL A 452 17.19 0.06 16.50
N ARG A 453 16.01 -0.27 15.98
CA ARG A 453 15.01 0.73 15.53
C ARG A 453 14.41 1.59 16.64
N ARG A 454 14.40 1.14 17.90
CA ARG A 454 14.01 1.97 19.06
C ARG A 454 15.15 2.92 19.44
N ALA A 455 16.34 2.38 19.71
CA ALA A 455 17.54 3.16 20.02
C ALA A 455 17.79 4.28 18.99
N ARG A 456 17.73 3.96 17.68
CA ARG A 456 17.83 4.95 16.59
C ARG A 456 16.76 6.03 16.64
N LYS A 457 15.53 5.69 17.01
CA LYS A 457 14.42 6.64 17.11
C LYS A 457 14.55 7.54 18.35
N GLU A 458 14.97 6.97 19.49
CA GLU A 458 15.27 7.72 20.71
C GLU A 458 16.43 8.70 20.47
N TRP A 459 17.54 8.25 19.87
CA TRP A 459 18.68 9.08 19.49
C TRP A 459 18.29 10.20 18.51
N MET A 460 17.53 9.90 17.44
CA MET A 460 16.98 10.92 16.53
C MET A 460 16.07 11.93 17.25
N SER A 461 15.41 11.52 18.33
CA SER A 461 14.55 12.41 19.15
C SER A 461 15.39 13.31 20.05
N ALA A 462 16.44 12.77 20.69
CA ALA A 462 17.39 13.52 21.52
C ALA A 462 18.13 14.59 20.71
N ARG A 463 18.76 14.20 19.58
CA ARG A 463 19.43 15.11 18.63
C ARG A 463 18.47 16.17 18.06
N GLY A 464 17.18 15.84 17.96
CA GLY A 464 16.11 16.77 17.59
C GLY A 464 15.72 17.79 18.68
N VAL A 465 15.94 17.48 19.96
CA VAL A 465 15.78 18.41 21.09
C VAL A 465 17.00 19.31 21.22
N GLU A 466 18.20 18.76 21.09
CA GLU A 466 19.47 19.51 21.14
C GLU A 466 19.52 20.62 20.08
N ARG A 467 19.20 20.29 18.81
CA ARG A 467 19.13 21.28 17.72
C ARG A 467 18.14 22.42 18.03
N LYS A 468 17.04 22.13 18.73
CA LYS A 468 16.06 23.15 19.18
C LYS A 468 16.54 23.97 20.38
N LYS A 469 17.41 23.42 21.24
CA LYS A 469 18.07 24.17 22.32
C LYS A 469 19.13 25.11 21.75
N GLY A 470 19.97 24.63 20.83
CA GLY A 470 21.00 25.46 20.17
C GLY A 470 20.40 26.64 19.41
N SER A 471 19.36 26.40 18.61
CA SER A 471 18.59 27.42 17.89
C SER A 471 17.91 28.49 18.77
N LYS A 472 17.95 28.36 20.10
CA LYS A 472 17.41 29.32 21.08
C LYS A 472 18.48 30.05 21.91
N LYS A 473 19.76 29.86 21.57
CA LYS A 473 20.90 30.57 22.21
C LYS A 473 21.63 31.52 21.24
N SER A 474 21.13 31.67 20.02
CA SER A 474 21.79 32.40 18.92
C SER A 474 20.91 33.52 18.34
N GLY A 475 20.04 34.10 19.17
CA GLY A 475 19.03 35.11 18.87
C GLY A 475 18.08 35.27 20.04
#